data_AF-A0A6A0QVR8-F1
#
_entry.id   AF-A0A6A0QVR8-F1
#
_cell.length_a   1.000
_cell.length_b   1.000
_cell.length_c   1.000
_cell.angle_alpha   90.00
_cell.angle_beta   90.00
_cell.angle_gamma   90.00
#
_symmetry.space_group_name_H-M   'P 1'
#
loop_
_entity.id
_entity.type
_entity.pdbx_description
1 polymer ?
#
loop_
_entity_poly.entity_id
_entity_poly.type
_entity_poly.pdbx_seq_one_letter_code
_entity_poly.pdbx_strand_id
1 'polypeptide(L)'
;QEEFVAQYGFGIATMMVEDQRMGEVDIEAEMAKDPNNAIVDAMSDTERDAYYEALYGVQLEFEEPGGDSPGVTVAPSADVTVAPTEPTGCQNTAYEETYNQGAQMEFYEQFGPMMEDLYSNLESDPRITELKGQWSSCMAEAGYDFTDEQDAQIFLLRRLEEVGAITDLDIQPDGNGWGYGGSEIEPGSSVEAAVKEIAAEEIAMAKVSLDCSGDIDKVFQEVYQEAEQRFIAENLAELEQFKKDHS
;
A
#
# COMPACT_ATOMS: atom_id res chain seq x y z
N GLN A 1 -6.46 -15.47 10.43
CA GLN A 1 -5.77 -14.39 11.16
C GLN A 1 -4.64 -14.96 12.00
N GLU A 2 -4.90 -15.94 12.91
CA GLU A 2 -3.85 -16.58 13.73
C GLU A 2 -2.66 -17.15 12.93
N GLU A 3 -2.92 -17.91 11.87
CA GLU A 3 -1.85 -18.49 11.03
C GLU A 3 -0.99 -17.40 10.38
N PHE A 4 -1.63 -16.33 9.87
CA PHE A 4 -0.95 -15.19 9.27
C PHE A 4 -0.09 -14.45 10.30
N VAL A 5 -0.66 -14.10 11.47
CA VAL A 5 0.07 -13.42 12.55
C VAL A 5 1.23 -14.28 13.07
N ALA A 6 1.06 -15.61 13.11
CA ALA A 6 2.13 -16.51 13.52
C ALA A 6 3.30 -16.57 12.53
N GLN A 7 3.05 -16.30 11.25
CA GLN A 7 4.05 -16.33 10.20
C GLN A 7 4.67 -14.95 9.91
N TYR A 8 3.84 -13.91 9.88
CA TYR A 8 4.20 -12.59 9.36
C TYR A 8 4.09 -11.48 10.40
N GLY A 9 3.51 -11.71 11.57
CA GLY A 9 3.31 -10.63 12.54
C GLY A 9 2.49 -9.48 11.94
N PHE A 10 3.05 -8.26 11.92
CA PHE A 10 2.47 -7.08 11.27
C PHE A 10 2.90 -6.91 9.80
N GLY A 11 3.85 -7.70 9.31
CA GLY A 11 4.41 -7.62 7.95
C GLY A 11 5.47 -6.54 7.76
N ILE A 12 6.12 -6.06 8.82
CA ILE A 12 7.09 -4.96 8.76
C ILE A 12 8.52 -5.49 8.60
N ALA A 13 9.06 -6.18 9.61
CA ALA A 13 10.40 -6.77 9.56
C ALA A 13 10.37 -8.18 8.97
N THR A 14 9.28 -8.93 9.17
CA THR A 14 9.11 -10.28 8.62
C THR A 14 9.13 -10.29 7.09
N MET A 15 8.54 -9.30 6.43
CA MET A 15 8.56 -9.17 4.97
C MET A 15 9.98 -8.91 4.45
N MET A 16 10.81 -8.14 5.18
CA MET A 16 12.21 -7.97 4.81
C MET A 16 13.00 -9.29 4.90
N VAL A 17 12.67 -10.14 5.86
CA VAL A 17 13.27 -11.49 5.97
C VAL A 17 12.76 -12.42 4.86
N GLU A 18 11.49 -12.30 4.47
CA GLU A 18 10.92 -13.12 3.40
C GLU A 18 11.44 -12.70 2.02
N ASP A 19 11.57 -11.40 1.75
CA ASP A 19 12.18 -10.88 0.53
C ASP A 19 13.65 -11.30 0.42
N GLN A 20 14.39 -11.37 1.53
CA GLN A 20 15.73 -11.97 1.56
C GLN A 20 15.75 -13.47 1.22
N ARG A 21 14.65 -14.18 1.46
CA ARG A 21 14.53 -15.62 1.14
C ARG A 21 14.10 -15.85 -0.30
N MET A 22 13.37 -14.91 -0.89
CA MET A 22 13.02 -14.88 -2.31
C MET A 22 14.27 -14.50 -3.12
N GLY A 23 15.05 -15.50 -3.50
CA GLY A 23 16.23 -15.27 -4.35
C GLY A 23 15.84 -14.96 -5.80
N GLU A 24 16.78 -14.45 -6.60
CA GLU A 24 16.62 -14.27 -8.05
C GLU A 24 16.07 -15.53 -8.75
N VAL A 25 16.45 -16.72 -8.25
CA VAL A 25 15.99 -18.02 -8.74
C VAL A 25 14.47 -18.23 -8.57
N ASP A 26 13.89 -17.72 -7.48
CA ASP A 26 12.45 -17.83 -7.23
C ASP A 26 11.67 -16.85 -8.12
N ILE A 27 12.22 -15.65 -8.36
CA ILE A 27 11.66 -14.66 -9.29
C ILE A 27 11.65 -15.22 -10.72
N GLU A 28 12.77 -15.78 -11.18
CA GLU A 28 12.86 -16.44 -12.50
C GLU A 28 11.89 -17.61 -12.62
N ALA A 29 11.69 -18.39 -11.55
CA ALA A 29 10.76 -19.51 -11.55
C ALA A 29 9.29 -19.06 -11.62
N GLU A 30 8.92 -17.96 -10.96
CA GLU A 30 7.58 -17.37 -11.07
C GLU A 30 7.36 -16.74 -12.44
N MET A 31 8.34 -16.00 -12.97
CA MET A 31 8.30 -15.47 -14.32
C MET A 31 8.15 -16.61 -15.34
N ALA A 32 8.85 -17.73 -15.19
CA ALA A 32 8.73 -18.87 -16.09
C ALA A 32 7.32 -19.51 -16.13
N LYS A 33 6.43 -19.19 -15.16
CA LYS A 33 5.02 -19.63 -15.18
C LYS A 33 4.13 -18.74 -16.07
N ASP A 34 4.54 -17.52 -16.36
CA ASP A 34 3.78 -16.65 -17.26
C ASP A 34 3.84 -17.23 -18.69
N PRO A 35 2.70 -17.63 -19.28
CA PRO A 35 2.67 -18.17 -20.63
C PRO A 35 3.17 -17.19 -21.71
N ASN A 36 3.24 -15.88 -21.42
CA ASN A 36 3.74 -14.86 -22.33
C ASN A 36 5.27 -14.71 -22.29
N ASN A 37 5.95 -15.13 -21.23
CA ASN A 37 7.38 -14.90 -21.10
C ASN A 37 8.19 -15.62 -22.18
N ALA A 38 7.86 -16.88 -22.49
CA ALA A 38 8.50 -17.60 -23.59
C ALA A 38 8.30 -16.95 -24.97
N ILE A 39 7.21 -16.18 -25.14
CA ILE A 39 6.89 -15.47 -26.38
C ILE A 39 7.73 -14.19 -26.46
N VAL A 40 7.79 -13.42 -25.38
CA VAL A 40 8.58 -12.19 -25.27
C VAL A 40 10.09 -12.47 -25.36
N ASP A 41 10.57 -13.55 -24.74
CA ASP A 41 11.99 -13.96 -24.78
C ASP A 41 12.43 -14.35 -26.19
N ALA A 42 11.52 -14.92 -26.99
CA ALA A 42 11.79 -15.33 -28.36
C ALA A 42 11.79 -14.16 -29.36
N MET A 43 11.33 -12.97 -28.96
CA MET A 43 11.34 -11.77 -29.80
C MET A 43 12.77 -11.23 -29.96
N SER A 44 13.08 -10.74 -31.16
CA SER A 44 14.21 -9.82 -31.34
C SER A 44 14.00 -8.54 -30.56
N ASP A 45 15.07 -7.79 -30.29
CA ASP A 45 14.97 -6.52 -29.55
C ASP A 45 13.95 -5.58 -30.18
N THR A 46 13.99 -5.43 -31.51
CA THR A 46 13.03 -4.59 -32.24
C THR A 46 11.57 -5.09 -32.15
N GLU A 47 11.35 -6.41 -32.11
CA GLU A 47 10.01 -6.97 -31.94
C GLU A 47 9.50 -6.78 -30.50
N ARG A 48 10.38 -6.91 -29.52
CA ARG A 48 10.08 -6.69 -28.11
C ARG A 48 9.78 -5.23 -27.82
N ASP A 49 10.55 -4.31 -28.40
CA ASP A 49 10.30 -2.87 -28.31
C ASP A 49 8.93 -2.53 -28.91
N ALA A 50 8.64 -3.02 -30.11
CA ALA A 50 7.33 -2.82 -30.75
C ALA A 50 6.17 -3.45 -29.97
N TYR A 51 6.40 -4.59 -29.32
CA TYR A 51 5.42 -5.24 -28.45
C TYR A 51 5.12 -4.38 -27.22
N TYR A 52 6.14 -3.87 -26.52
CA TYR A 52 5.93 -3.03 -25.34
C TYR A 52 5.36 -1.65 -25.69
N GLU A 53 5.76 -1.06 -26.82
CA GLU A 53 5.14 0.18 -27.32
C GLU A 53 3.66 -0.04 -27.65
N ALA A 54 3.31 -1.17 -28.26
CA ALA A 54 1.91 -1.51 -28.50
C ALA A 54 1.14 -1.77 -27.21
N LEU A 55 1.77 -2.41 -26.19
CA LEU A 55 1.12 -2.77 -24.94
C LEU A 55 0.92 -1.57 -24.01
N TYR A 56 1.98 -0.80 -23.75
CA TYR A 56 2.03 0.28 -22.76
C TYR A 56 2.06 1.68 -23.38
N GLY A 57 2.19 1.79 -24.69
CA GLY A 57 2.39 3.06 -25.38
C GLY A 57 3.85 3.46 -25.45
N VAL A 58 4.11 4.65 -26.01
CA VAL A 58 5.47 5.22 -26.04
C VAL A 58 5.87 5.59 -24.63
N GLN A 59 6.81 4.84 -24.06
CA GLN A 59 7.40 5.19 -22.76
C GLN A 59 8.22 6.48 -22.91
N LEU A 60 7.94 7.46 -22.05
CA LEU A 60 8.80 8.63 -21.93
C LEU A 60 10.09 8.19 -21.24
N GLU A 61 11.21 8.29 -21.94
CA GLU A 61 12.53 8.13 -21.33
C GLU A 61 12.71 9.26 -20.30
N PHE A 62 12.56 8.92 -19.02
CA PHE A 62 13.06 9.77 -17.94
C PHE A 62 14.55 9.47 -17.79
N GLU A 63 15.41 10.39 -18.22
CA GLU A 63 16.83 10.29 -17.94
C GLU A 63 17.07 10.42 -16.42
N GLU A 64 17.62 9.36 -15.82
CA GLU A 64 18.25 9.38 -14.49
C GLU A 64 19.18 10.61 -14.37
N PRO A 65 19.11 11.39 -13.27
CA PRO A 65 19.89 12.62 -13.14
C PRO A 65 21.39 12.29 -12.98
N GLY A 66 22.10 12.19 -14.11
CA GLY A 66 23.55 11.95 -14.14
C GLY A 66 24.22 12.02 -15.52
N GLY A 67 23.47 12.19 -16.61
CA GLY A 67 24.01 12.34 -17.96
C GLY A 67 24.15 13.82 -18.37
N ASP A 68 25.37 14.27 -18.64
CA ASP A 68 25.65 15.59 -19.24
C ASP A 68 25.07 15.66 -20.67
N SER A 69 23.81 16.08 -20.82
CA SER A 69 23.21 16.44 -22.11
C SER A 69 22.09 17.49 -21.91
N PRO A 70 21.95 18.51 -22.77
CA PRO A 70 21.04 19.63 -22.53
C PRO A 70 19.59 19.26 -22.91
N GLY A 71 18.89 18.60 -21.99
CA GLY A 71 17.46 18.25 -22.06
C GLY A 71 16.68 18.83 -20.89
N VAL A 72 15.45 19.30 -21.16
CA VAL A 72 14.55 20.12 -20.33
C VAL A 72 14.53 19.75 -18.84
N THR A 73 14.95 20.68 -17.98
CA THR A 73 14.69 20.63 -16.53
C THR A 73 13.20 20.89 -16.27
N VAL A 74 12.44 19.89 -15.84
CA VAL A 74 11.13 20.12 -15.22
C VAL A 74 11.33 20.13 -13.71
N ALA A 75 11.17 21.30 -13.10
CA ALA A 75 11.22 21.45 -11.65
C ALA A 75 9.98 20.78 -11.01
N PRO A 76 10.09 20.17 -9.81
CA PRO A 76 8.96 19.58 -9.12
C PRO A 76 8.16 20.69 -8.44
N SER A 77 7.35 21.41 -9.20
CA SER A 77 6.28 22.24 -8.65
C SER A 77 5.23 22.58 -9.70
N ALA A 78 3.99 22.20 -9.38
CA ALA A 78 2.72 22.65 -9.96
C ALA A 78 2.43 22.28 -11.43
N ASP A 79 1.34 21.54 -11.63
CA ASP A 79 0.56 21.45 -12.88
C ASP A 79 1.34 21.14 -14.16
N VAL A 80 2.16 20.10 -14.16
CA VAL A 80 2.54 19.45 -15.42
C VAL A 80 1.61 18.27 -15.65
N THR A 81 0.45 18.56 -16.26
CA THR A 81 -0.25 17.53 -17.02
C THR A 81 0.63 17.19 -18.22
N VAL A 82 1.50 16.18 -18.07
CA VAL A 82 2.14 15.58 -19.24
C VAL A 82 1.01 14.93 -20.03
N ALA A 83 0.60 15.55 -21.13
CA ALA A 83 -0.37 14.93 -22.02
C ALA A 83 0.21 13.55 -22.43
N PRO A 84 -0.55 12.46 -22.30
CA PRO A 84 -0.05 11.15 -22.66
C PRO A 84 0.37 11.18 -24.13
N THR A 85 1.60 10.75 -24.42
CA THR A 85 2.09 10.66 -25.78
C THR A 85 1.34 9.56 -26.51
N GLU A 86 0.77 9.87 -27.67
CA GLU A 86 0.15 8.87 -28.54
C GLU A 86 1.22 8.09 -29.32
N PRO A 87 1.11 6.75 -29.43
CA PRO A 87 0.06 5.89 -28.88
C PRO A 87 0.16 5.65 -27.35
N THR A 88 -0.99 5.59 -26.67
CA THR A 88 -1.09 5.29 -25.22
C THR A 88 -1.07 3.80 -24.86
N GLY A 89 -1.06 2.92 -25.87
CA GLY A 89 -0.97 1.47 -25.69
C GLY A 89 -2.30 0.76 -25.47
N CYS A 90 -2.34 -0.53 -25.82
CA CYS A 90 -3.52 -1.39 -25.68
C CYS A 90 -3.99 -1.53 -24.24
N GLN A 91 -3.09 -1.51 -23.26
CA GLN A 91 -3.45 -1.57 -21.85
C GLN A 91 -4.28 -0.35 -21.43
N ASN A 92 -3.83 0.85 -21.80
CA ASN A 92 -4.56 2.08 -21.49
C ASN A 92 -5.91 2.13 -22.21
N THR A 93 -5.95 1.77 -23.49
CA THR A 93 -7.22 1.68 -24.24
C THR A 93 -8.20 0.72 -23.56
N ALA A 94 -7.76 -0.49 -23.20
CA ALA A 94 -8.62 -1.46 -22.51
C ALA A 94 -9.09 -0.94 -21.14
N TYR A 95 -8.21 -0.24 -20.42
CA TYR A 95 -8.55 0.38 -19.14
C TYR A 95 -9.60 1.48 -19.30
N GLU A 96 -9.46 2.39 -20.26
CA GLU A 96 -10.44 3.45 -20.56
C GLU A 96 -11.79 2.90 -21.06
N GLU A 97 -11.78 1.86 -21.89
CA GLU A 97 -13.01 1.22 -22.38
C GLU A 97 -13.75 0.46 -21.27
N THR A 98 -12.99 -0.11 -20.32
CA THR A 98 -13.56 -0.89 -19.21
C THR A 98 -14.01 -0.01 -18.06
N TYR A 99 -13.20 1.00 -17.72
CA TYR A 99 -13.42 1.90 -16.60
C TYR A 99 -13.73 3.28 -17.15
N ASN A 100 -14.97 3.73 -16.95
CA ASN A 100 -15.37 5.09 -17.26
C ASN A 100 -14.69 6.06 -16.26
N GLN A 101 -13.44 6.42 -16.53
CA GLN A 101 -12.63 7.28 -15.67
C GLN A 101 -13.29 8.65 -15.43
N GLY A 102 -13.99 9.17 -16.45
CA GLY A 102 -14.78 10.39 -16.31
C GLY A 102 -15.86 10.25 -15.25
N ALA A 103 -16.67 9.19 -15.33
CA ALA A 103 -17.65 8.88 -14.30
C ALA A 103 -17.01 8.66 -12.92
N GLN A 104 -15.85 8.00 -12.86
CA GLN A 104 -15.18 7.80 -11.58
C GLN A 104 -14.75 9.12 -10.94
N MET A 105 -14.16 10.04 -11.72
CA MET A 105 -13.78 11.36 -11.25
C MET A 105 -15.00 12.18 -10.82
N GLU A 106 -16.05 12.22 -11.65
CA GLU A 106 -17.30 12.93 -11.32
C GLU A 106 -17.96 12.37 -10.06
N PHE A 107 -17.90 11.05 -9.84
CA PHE A 107 -18.37 10.42 -8.60
C PHE A 107 -17.59 10.93 -7.39
N TYR A 108 -16.25 10.94 -7.46
CA TYR A 108 -15.42 11.44 -6.36
C TYR A 108 -15.63 12.94 -6.11
N GLU A 109 -15.79 13.76 -7.15
CA GLU A 109 -16.08 15.18 -6.99
C GLU A 109 -17.43 15.41 -6.27
N GLN A 110 -18.44 14.59 -6.59
CA GLN A 110 -19.77 14.72 -6.02
C GLN A 110 -19.90 14.13 -4.61
N PHE A 111 -19.35 12.95 -4.37
CA PHE A 111 -19.57 12.15 -3.15
C PHE A 111 -18.34 12.02 -2.26
N GLY A 112 -17.14 12.36 -2.75
CA GLY A 112 -15.88 12.23 -2.02
C GLY A 112 -15.88 12.90 -0.64
N PRO A 113 -16.24 14.19 -0.52
CA PRO A 113 -16.30 14.87 0.78
C PRO A 113 -17.25 14.20 1.78
N MET A 114 -18.37 13.64 1.30
CA MET A 114 -19.33 12.93 2.16
C MET A 114 -18.78 11.58 2.62
N MET A 115 -18.02 10.89 1.77
CA MET A 115 -17.33 9.66 2.14
C MET A 115 -16.20 9.93 3.14
N GLU A 116 -15.44 11.01 2.97
CA GLU A 116 -14.41 11.44 3.93
C GLU A 116 -15.01 11.72 5.32
N ASP A 117 -16.16 12.41 5.37
CA ASP A 117 -16.92 12.63 6.60
C ASP A 117 -17.39 11.31 7.21
N LEU A 118 -17.85 10.35 6.40
CA LEU A 118 -18.24 9.02 6.86
C LEU A 118 -17.05 8.31 7.53
N TYR A 119 -15.89 8.27 6.87
CA TYR A 119 -14.69 7.62 7.42
C TYR A 119 -14.22 8.29 8.72
N SER A 120 -14.21 9.62 8.77
CA SER A 120 -13.83 10.36 9.99
C SER A 120 -14.77 10.06 11.18
N ASN A 121 -16.06 9.90 10.91
CA ASN A 121 -17.04 9.53 11.93
C ASN A 121 -16.90 8.08 12.40
N LEU A 122 -16.44 7.16 11.54
CA LEU A 122 -16.16 5.78 11.93
C LEU A 122 -15.00 5.73 12.93
N GLU A 123 -13.89 6.40 12.64
CA GLU A 123 -12.73 6.38 13.53
C GLU A 123 -13.01 6.96 14.92
N SER A 124 -13.92 7.93 14.98
CA SER A 124 -14.33 8.60 16.21
C SER A 124 -15.60 8.00 16.87
N ASP A 125 -16.15 6.90 16.34
CA ASP A 125 -17.32 6.25 16.95
C ASP A 125 -16.97 5.80 18.39
N PRO A 126 -17.81 6.12 19.39
CA PRO A 126 -17.57 5.74 20.78
C PRO A 126 -17.35 4.24 21.01
N ARG A 127 -17.95 3.38 20.18
CA ARG A 127 -17.78 1.92 20.28
C ARG A 127 -16.38 1.49 19.84
N ILE A 128 -15.86 2.12 18.78
CA ILE A 128 -14.51 1.83 18.25
C ILE A 128 -13.45 2.39 19.20
N THR A 129 -13.60 3.65 19.63
CA THR A 129 -12.64 4.30 20.53
C THR A 129 -12.54 3.62 21.89
N GLU A 130 -13.65 3.12 22.45
CA GLU A 130 -13.66 2.30 23.67
C GLU A 130 -12.87 1.00 23.49
N LEU A 131 -13.07 0.29 22.38
CA LEU A 131 -12.34 -0.95 22.09
C LEU A 131 -10.85 -0.70 21.85
N LYS A 132 -10.48 0.40 21.19
CA LYS A 132 -9.06 0.82 21.08
C LYS A 132 -8.44 1.06 22.46
N GLY A 133 -9.17 1.69 23.39
CA GLY A 133 -8.72 1.89 24.77
C GLY A 133 -8.55 0.57 25.56
N GLN A 134 -9.44 -0.40 25.34
CA GLN A 134 -9.33 -1.74 25.91
C GLN A 134 -8.14 -2.51 25.35
N TRP A 135 -7.92 -2.44 24.03
CA TRP A 135 -6.76 -3.00 23.36
C TRP A 135 -5.46 -2.43 23.96
N SER A 136 -5.35 -1.10 24.06
CA SER A 136 -4.17 -0.41 24.62
C SER A 136 -3.89 -0.84 26.05
N SER A 137 -4.94 -0.96 26.88
CA SER A 137 -4.81 -1.44 28.27
C SER A 137 -4.32 -2.89 28.33
N CYS A 138 -4.85 -3.76 27.47
CA CYS A 138 -4.44 -5.17 27.37
C CYS A 138 -2.98 -5.32 26.93
N MET A 139 -2.55 -4.54 25.93
CA MET A 139 -1.15 -4.48 25.49
C MET A 139 -0.22 -4.01 26.60
N ALA A 140 -0.62 -3.00 27.38
CA ALA A 140 0.15 -2.50 28.51
C ALA A 140 0.33 -3.55 29.62
N GLU A 141 -0.67 -4.39 29.88
CA GLU A 141 -0.56 -5.53 30.81
C GLU A 141 0.47 -6.57 30.35
N ALA A 142 0.66 -6.71 29.04
CA ALA A 142 1.69 -7.55 28.43
C ALA A 142 3.07 -6.86 28.32
N GLY A 143 3.18 -5.59 28.73
CA GLY A 143 4.43 -4.82 28.73
C GLY A 143 4.64 -3.94 27.50
N TYR A 144 3.62 -3.76 26.66
CA TYR A 144 3.64 -2.92 25.46
C TYR A 144 2.83 -1.64 25.68
N ASP A 145 3.50 -0.49 25.83
CA ASP A 145 2.86 0.81 26.08
C ASP A 145 2.59 1.55 24.77
N PHE A 146 1.47 1.22 24.12
CA PHE A 146 1.03 1.80 22.84
C PHE A 146 -0.39 2.32 22.93
N THR A 147 -0.70 3.43 22.26
CA THR A 147 -2.07 3.98 22.26
C THR A 147 -2.97 3.30 21.22
N ASP A 148 -2.38 2.82 20.13
CA ASP A 148 -3.03 2.02 19.08
C ASP A 148 -2.02 1.13 18.33
N GLU A 149 -2.50 0.42 17.31
CA GLU A 149 -1.65 -0.47 16.50
C GLU A 149 -0.62 0.33 15.68
N GLN A 150 -0.96 1.54 15.22
CA GLN A 150 -0.04 2.40 14.48
C GLN A 150 1.20 2.74 15.30
N ASP A 151 1.04 3.05 16.59
CA ASP A 151 2.17 3.26 17.51
C ASP A 151 3.10 2.04 17.59
N ALA A 152 2.54 0.83 17.63
CA ALA A 152 3.30 -0.42 17.67
C ALA A 152 4.09 -0.64 16.36
N GLN A 153 3.49 -0.29 15.22
CA GLN A 153 4.13 -0.35 13.91
C GLN A 153 5.26 0.69 13.80
N ILE A 154 5.04 1.94 14.24
CA ILE A 154 6.06 2.99 14.30
C ILE A 154 7.24 2.56 15.18
N PHE A 155 6.97 1.91 16.31
CA PHE A 155 8.03 1.39 17.18
C PHE A 155 8.95 0.42 16.43
N LEU A 156 8.39 -0.50 15.63
CA LEU A 156 9.17 -1.42 14.81
C LEU A 156 9.95 -0.69 13.72
N LEU A 157 9.34 0.27 13.02
CA LEU A 157 10.01 1.08 11.99
C LEU A 157 11.22 1.83 12.56
N ARG A 158 11.07 2.48 13.73
CA ARG A 158 12.19 3.16 14.40
C ARG A 158 13.34 2.20 14.72
N ARG A 159 13.03 0.98 15.15
CA ARG A 159 14.06 -0.02 15.43
C ARG A 159 14.76 -0.52 14.18
N LEU A 160 14.03 -0.67 13.07
CA LEU A 160 14.63 -0.97 11.78
C LEU A 160 15.57 0.15 11.32
N GLU A 161 15.20 1.40 11.56
CA GLU A 161 16.06 2.55 11.28
C GLU A 161 17.33 2.55 12.15
N GLU A 162 17.19 2.29 13.45
CA GLU A 162 18.31 2.23 14.40
C GLU A 162 19.37 1.19 14.01
N VAL A 163 18.96 0.07 13.41
CA VAL A 163 19.87 -1.00 12.95
C VAL A 163 20.33 -0.78 11.51
N GLY A 164 19.86 0.28 10.85
CA GLY A 164 20.21 0.64 9.47
C GLY A 164 19.53 -0.21 8.40
N ALA A 165 18.47 -0.95 8.75
CA ALA A 165 17.68 -1.73 7.80
C ALA A 165 16.75 -0.84 6.95
N ILE A 166 16.35 0.31 7.48
CA ILE A 166 15.71 1.39 6.73
C ILE A 166 16.41 2.73 7.01
N THR A 167 16.16 3.72 6.17
CA THR A 167 16.63 5.09 6.36
C THR A 167 15.53 6.10 6.07
N ASP A 168 15.75 7.34 6.55
CA ASP A 168 14.86 8.48 6.32
C ASP A 168 13.42 8.18 6.74
N LEU A 169 13.24 7.63 7.95
CA LEU A 169 11.91 7.36 8.48
C LEU A 169 11.14 8.67 8.61
N ASP A 170 10.10 8.81 7.80
CA ASP A 170 9.16 9.91 7.86
C ASP A 170 7.87 9.45 8.55
N ILE A 171 7.42 10.23 9.53
CA ILE A 171 6.19 9.97 10.26
C ILE A 171 5.21 11.07 9.89
N GLN A 172 4.17 10.69 9.17
CA GLN A 172 3.13 11.58 8.70
C GLN A 172 2.24 12.06 9.85
N PRO A 173 1.56 13.21 9.70
CA PRO A 173 0.67 13.76 10.73
C PRO A 173 -0.50 12.85 11.13
N ASP A 174 -0.89 11.91 10.27
CA ASP A 174 -1.94 10.92 10.51
C ASP A 174 -1.45 9.71 11.32
N GLY A 175 -0.17 9.69 11.72
CA GLY A 175 0.43 8.60 12.49
C GLY A 175 1.00 7.46 11.63
N ASN A 176 0.94 7.56 10.30
CA ASN A 176 1.57 6.58 9.43
C ASN A 176 3.07 6.85 9.29
N GLY A 177 3.87 5.79 9.37
CA GLY A 177 5.32 5.86 9.19
C GLY A 177 5.75 5.14 7.92
N TRP A 178 6.70 5.71 7.19
CA TRP A 178 7.36 5.02 6.10
C TRP A 178 8.85 5.38 6.03
N GLY A 179 9.67 4.42 5.65
CA GLY A 179 11.10 4.60 5.45
C GLY A 179 11.57 3.90 4.19
N TYR A 180 12.70 4.35 3.67
CA TYR A 180 13.33 3.75 2.50
C TYR A 180 14.11 2.50 2.92
N GLY A 181 14.13 1.49 2.06
CA GLY A 181 15.04 0.35 2.25
C GLY A 181 16.46 0.85 2.45
N GLY A 182 17.11 0.38 3.52
CA GLY A 182 18.50 0.71 3.80
C GLY A 182 19.45 0.16 2.74
N SER A 183 20.75 0.16 3.04
CA SER A 183 21.71 -0.58 2.20
C SER A 183 21.27 -2.04 2.10
N GLU A 184 21.57 -2.70 0.96
CA GLU A 184 21.31 -4.13 0.78
C GLU A 184 21.75 -4.91 2.02
N ILE A 185 20.81 -5.63 2.63
CA ILE A 185 21.09 -6.32 3.88
C ILE A 185 21.87 -7.58 3.55
N GLU A 186 23.20 -7.46 3.63
CA GLU A 186 24.14 -8.52 3.32
C GLU A 186 23.87 -9.80 4.15
N PRO A 187 23.82 -10.98 3.52
CA PRO A 187 23.67 -12.25 4.23
C PRO A 187 24.80 -12.49 5.24
N GLY A 188 24.43 -12.82 6.47
CA GLY A 188 25.34 -13.01 7.60
C GLY A 188 25.81 -11.72 8.28
N SER A 189 25.29 -10.56 7.87
CA SER A 189 25.62 -9.28 8.50
C SER A 189 24.97 -9.13 9.88
N SER A 190 25.48 -8.18 10.67
CA SER A 190 24.84 -7.79 11.93
C SER A 190 23.47 -7.16 11.73
N VAL A 191 23.23 -6.52 10.58
CA VAL A 191 21.94 -5.92 10.23
C VAL A 191 20.93 -7.04 9.97
N GLU A 192 21.28 -8.06 9.19
CA GLU A 192 20.41 -9.23 8.96
C GLU A 192 20.03 -9.93 10.27
N ALA A 193 20.99 -10.13 11.17
CA ALA A 193 20.74 -10.71 12.48
C ALA A 193 19.78 -9.85 13.32
N ALA A 194 19.95 -8.53 13.29
CA ALA A 194 19.09 -7.60 14.02
C ALA A 194 17.66 -7.54 13.44
N VAL A 195 17.51 -7.56 12.11
CA VAL A 195 16.20 -7.61 11.44
C VAL A 195 15.46 -8.89 11.80
N LYS A 196 16.14 -10.05 11.86
CA LYS A 196 15.53 -11.31 12.31
C LYS A 196 15.08 -11.27 13.77
N GLU A 197 15.83 -10.59 14.64
CA GLU A 197 15.45 -10.37 16.03
C GLU A 197 14.21 -9.48 16.13
N ILE A 198 14.17 -8.38 15.39
CA ILE A 198 13.01 -7.48 15.30
C ILE A 198 11.79 -8.22 14.73
N ALA A 199 11.96 -9.06 13.71
CA ALA A 199 10.88 -9.88 13.16
C ALA A 199 10.31 -10.90 14.16
N ALA A 200 11.15 -11.50 15.00
CA ALA A 200 10.70 -12.39 16.06
C ALA A 200 9.90 -11.64 17.15
N GLU A 201 10.33 -10.43 17.50
CA GLU A 201 9.63 -9.55 18.42
C GLU A 201 8.31 -9.04 17.84
N GLU A 202 8.29 -8.67 16.57
CA GLU A 202 7.09 -8.31 15.83
C GLU A 202 6.04 -9.43 15.90
N ILE A 203 6.42 -10.68 15.62
CA ILE A 203 5.50 -11.82 15.72
C ILE A 203 4.98 -11.99 17.15
N ALA A 204 5.84 -11.83 18.16
CA ALA A 204 5.44 -11.95 19.56
C ALA A 204 4.43 -10.84 19.93
N MET A 205 4.71 -9.61 19.55
CA MET A 205 3.86 -8.44 19.80
C MET A 205 2.54 -8.55 19.03
N ALA A 206 2.56 -8.97 17.77
CA ALA A 206 1.36 -9.13 16.95
C ALA A 206 0.43 -10.23 17.48
N LYS A 207 0.97 -11.30 18.08
CA LYS A 207 0.15 -12.32 18.76
C LYS A 207 -0.58 -11.75 19.97
N VAL A 208 0.12 -10.95 20.78
CA VAL A 208 -0.52 -10.27 21.91
C VAL A 208 -1.57 -9.27 21.41
N SER A 209 -1.26 -8.50 20.36
CA SER A 209 -2.22 -7.59 19.73
C SER A 209 -3.48 -8.32 19.26
N LEU A 210 -3.31 -9.49 18.63
CA LEU A 210 -4.43 -10.33 18.20
C LEU A 210 -5.26 -10.85 19.37
N ASP A 211 -4.63 -11.26 20.46
CA ASP A 211 -5.36 -11.67 21.68
C ASP A 211 -6.10 -10.49 22.32
N CYS A 212 -5.52 -9.28 22.24
CA CYS A 212 -6.07 -8.04 22.78
C CYS A 212 -7.14 -7.39 21.89
N SER A 213 -7.24 -7.75 20.61
CA SER A 213 -8.14 -7.10 19.65
C SER A 213 -9.62 -7.38 19.94
N GLY A 214 -9.92 -8.51 20.61
CA GLY A 214 -11.28 -8.87 21.02
C GLY A 214 -12.27 -8.81 19.85
N ASP A 215 -13.32 -8.00 19.99
CA ASP A 215 -14.37 -7.82 18.98
C ASP A 215 -14.17 -6.57 18.10
N ILE A 216 -12.98 -5.92 18.12
CA ILE A 216 -12.77 -4.64 17.43
C ILE A 216 -13.09 -4.70 15.94
N ASP A 217 -12.63 -5.73 15.23
CA ASP A 217 -12.88 -5.93 13.80
C ASP A 217 -14.38 -6.09 13.54
N LYS A 218 -15.05 -6.88 14.36
CA LYS A 218 -16.48 -7.13 14.24
C LYS A 218 -17.29 -5.86 14.45
N VAL A 219 -16.98 -5.11 15.51
CA VAL A 219 -17.67 -3.85 15.82
C VAL A 219 -17.38 -2.80 14.75
N PHE A 220 -16.14 -2.71 14.26
CA PHE A 220 -15.81 -1.84 13.13
C PHE A 220 -16.67 -2.15 11.91
N GLN A 221 -16.80 -3.42 11.54
CA GLN A 221 -17.65 -3.84 10.42
C GLN A 221 -19.14 -3.52 10.64
N GLU A 222 -19.64 -3.68 11.87
CA GLU A 222 -21.02 -3.30 12.22
C GLU A 222 -21.22 -1.78 12.08
N VAL A 223 -20.32 -0.97 12.62
CA VAL A 223 -20.39 0.50 12.51
C VAL A 223 -20.27 0.95 11.04
N TYR A 224 -19.35 0.34 10.29
CA TYR A 224 -19.16 0.61 8.87
C TYR A 224 -20.45 0.37 8.07
N GLN A 225 -21.10 -0.78 8.28
CA GLN A 225 -22.35 -1.11 7.60
C GLN A 225 -23.49 -0.16 7.99
N GLU A 226 -23.58 0.23 9.26
CA GLU A 226 -24.57 1.24 9.71
C GLU A 226 -24.34 2.60 9.05
N ALA A 227 -23.07 2.99 8.89
CA ALA A 227 -22.70 4.26 8.27
C ALA A 227 -22.98 4.23 6.76
N GLU A 228 -22.62 3.14 6.07
CA GLU A 228 -22.91 2.94 4.65
C GLU A 228 -24.41 2.96 4.36
N GLN A 229 -25.22 2.24 5.16
CA GLN A 229 -26.68 2.23 5.01
C GLN A 229 -27.28 3.62 5.19
N ARG A 230 -26.76 4.40 6.13
CA ARG A 230 -27.19 5.79 6.35
C ARG A 230 -26.81 6.68 5.17
N PHE A 231 -25.58 6.58 4.68
CA PHE A 231 -25.12 7.31 3.50
C PHE A 231 -26.01 7.03 2.28
N ILE A 232 -26.32 5.75 2.01
CA ILE A 232 -27.22 5.36 0.92
C ILE A 232 -28.61 5.94 1.15
N ALA A 233 -29.17 5.83 2.36
CA ALA A 233 -30.52 6.33 2.65
C ALA A 233 -30.63 7.86 2.52
N GLU A 234 -29.59 8.60 2.91
CA GLU A 234 -29.54 10.06 2.86
C GLU A 234 -29.29 10.60 1.45
N ASN A 235 -28.61 9.83 0.58
CA ASN A 235 -28.19 10.26 -0.75
C ASN A 235 -28.79 9.41 -1.89
N LEU A 236 -29.87 8.65 -1.62
CA LEU A 236 -30.41 7.68 -2.58
C LEU A 236 -30.80 8.34 -3.91
N ALA A 237 -31.41 9.53 -3.87
CA ALA A 237 -31.87 10.22 -5.05
C ALA A 237 -30.69 10.67 -5.93
N GLU A 238 -29.65 11.22 -5.31
CA GLU A 238 -28.42 11.66 -5.94
C GLU A 238 -27.66 10.47 -6.54
N LEU A 239 -27.54 9.36 -5.81
CA LEU A 239 -26.89 8.12 -6.28
C LEU A 239 -27.66 7.50 -7.47
N GLU A 240 -28.99 7.46 -7.40
CA GLU A 240 -29.82 6.97 -8.51
C GLU A 240 -29.74 7.88 -9.73
N GLN A 241 -29.64 9.20 -9.53
CA GLN A 241 -29.49 10.15 -10.62
C GLN A 241 -28.12 9.99 -11.27
N PHE A 242 -27.05 9.96 -10.47
CA PHE A 242 -25.68 9.75 -10.94
C PHE A 242 -25.57 8.46 -11.77
N LYS A 243 -26.15 7.36 -11.27
CA LYS A 243 -26.19 6.09 -11.99
C LYS A 243 -26.88 6.21 -13.35
N LYS A 244 -27.99 6.96 -13.47
CA LYS A 244 -28.69 7.15 -14.76
C LYS A 244 -27.88 7.97 -15.74
N ASP A 245 -27.12 8.94 -15.25
CA ASP A 245 -26.31 9.84 -16.09
C ASP A 245 -25.06 9.12 -16.65
N HIS A 246 -24.66 8.00 -16.05
CA HIS A 246 -23.44 7.25 -16.37
C HIS A 246 -23.66 5.77 -16.76
N SER A 247 -24.90 5.33 -16.98
CA SER A 247 -25.27 3.97 -17.39
C SER A 247 -25.54 3.81 -18.88
#